data_AF-A0A975IGW7-F1
#
_entry.id   AF-A0A975IGW7-F1
#
_cell.length_a   1.000
_cell.length_b   1.000
_cell.length_c   1.000
_cell.angle_alpha   90.00
_cell.angle_beta   90.00
_cell.angle_gamma   90.00
#
_symmetry.space_group_name_H-M   'P 1'
#
loop_
_entity.id
_entity.type
_entity.pdbx_description
1 polymer ?
#
loop_
_entity_poly.entity_id
_entity_poly.type
_entity_poly.pdbx_seq_one_letter_code
_entity_poly.pdbx_strand_id
1 'polypeptide(L)'
;MPYKVLPLIACLFPLYAHAETATPRTWDVGLAVTANQSPFVDGDTVISARPVKLNNSGFDIPGITWSFSKAPQREFYVGAGLDEWDHERGDSQTLSDMRKLDRAVNVRVGGAWKLPSGVANVDVAQDVANAHKGTQAKLRYTHNPAPHQASVRPYVEAQWLSSKLTDYYVGVDAAEVKAGRPAYQAGSAVALKTGLTLRKALTPKLTLVGGVDATHYGSAITDSPLVERSTVWGTYAGMTYRW
;
A
#
# COMPACT_ATOMS: atom_id res chain seq x y z
N MET A 1 -50.56 -45.70 -46.06
CA MET A 1 -50.34 -46.58 -44.89
C MET A 1 -48.88 -46.98 -44.85
N PRO A 2 -48.03 -46.13 -44.24
CA PRO A 2 -47.29 -46.57 -43.05
C PRO A 2 -47.14 -45.41 -42.04
N TYR A 3 -46.75 -45.69 -40.80
CA TYR A 3 -45.76 -44.97 -39.99
C TYR A 3 -45.81 -45.55 -38.57
N LYS A 4 -44.74 -46.27 -38.22
CA LYS A 4 -44.52 -46.87 -36.90
C LYS A 4 -44.20 -45.76 -35.90
N VAL A 5 -44.86 -45.79 -34.75
CA VAL A 5 -44.61 -44.90 -33.62
C VAL A 5 -43.29 -45.31 -32.96
N LEU A 6 -42.35 -44.37 -32.85
CA LEU A 6 -41.08 -44.51 -32.14
C LEU A 6 -41.30 -44.06 -30.68
N PRO A 7 -40.93 -44.84 -29.64
CA PRO A 7 -40.96 -44.33 -28.28
C PRO A 7 -39.71 -43.48 -28.02
N LEU A 8 -39.94 -42.24 -27.59
CA LEU A 8 -38.92 -41.29 -27.16
C LEU A 8 -38.39 -41.74 -25.78
N ILE A 9 -37.16 -42.28 -25.73
CA ILE A 9 -36.47 -42.54 -24.46
C ILE A 9 -35.91 -41.21 -23.95
N ALA A 10 -36.55 -40.65 -22.94
CA ALA A 10 -36.02 -39.51 -22.19
C ALA A 10 -34.89 -39.99 -21.26
N CYS A 11 -33.64 -39.78 -21.67
CA CYS A 11 -32.49 -39.92 -20.78
C CYS A 11 -32.53 -38.79 -19.74
N LEU A 12 -33.05 -39.10 -18.55
CA LEU A 12 -32.82 -38.30 -17.33
C LEU A 12 -31.34 -38.44 -16.95
N PHE A 13 -30.51 -37.51 -17.38
CA PHE A 13 -29.21 -37.30 -16.78
C PHE A 13 -29.42 -36.67 -15.39
N PRO A 14 -28.98 -37.31 -14.29
CA PRO A 14 -28.92 -36.63 -13.01
C PRO A 14 -27.89 -35.50 -13.14
N LEU A 15 -28.36 -34.26 -13.15
CA LEU A 15 -27.55 -33.09 -12.89
C LEU A 15 -26.96 -33.26 -11.48
N TYR A 16 -25.73 -33.74 -11.40
CA TYR A 16 -24.92 -33.57 -10.21
C TYR A 16 -24.64 -32.07 -10.08
N ALA A 17 -25.51 -31.39 -9.36
CA ALA A 17 -25.20 -30.07 -8.82
C ALA A 17 -24.01 -30.27 -7.87
N HIS A 18 -22.80 -30.01 -8.34
CA HIS A 18 -21.67 -29.79 -7.47
C HIS A 18 -22.02 -28.55 -6.63
N ALA A 19 -22.54 -28.78 -5.42
CA ALA A 19 -22.53 -27.78 -4.39
C ALA A 19 -21.05 -27.49 -4.11
N GLU A 20 -20.53 -26.42 -4.72
CA GLU A 20 -19.26 -25.85 -4.34
C GLU A 20 -19.41 -25.48 -2.86
N THR A 21 -18.90 -26.32 -1.96
CA THR A 21 -18.89 -26.04 -0.53
C THR A 21 -18.17 -24.71 -0.37
N ALA A 22 -18.96 -23.66 -0.10
CA ALA A 22 -18.44 -22.33 0.16
C ALA A 22 -17.42 -22.47 1.29
N THR A 23 -16.15 -22.27 0.96
CA THR A 23 -15.11 -22.26 1.99
C THR A 23 -15.46 -21.15 2.98
N PRO A 24 -15.45 -21.41 4.30
CA PRO A 24 -15.77 -20.40 5.28
C PRO A 24 -14.95 -19.16 5.03
N ARG A 25 -15.61 -17.99 4.99
CA ARG A 25 -14.93 -16.72 4.82
C ARG A 25 -14.08 -16.46 6.05
N THR A 26 -12.78 -16.72 5.93
CA THR A 26 -11.80 -16.47 6.98
C THR A 26 -11.30 -15.04 6.91
N TRP A 27 -10.98 -14.48 8.07
CA TRP A 27 -10.41 -13.14 8.19
C TRP A 27 -9.05 -13.22 8.86
N ASP A 28 -8.00 -12.80 8.15
CA ASP A 28 -6.65 -12.70 8.68
C ASP A 28 -6.39 -11.23 9.06
N VAL A 29 -6.54 -10.91 10.34
CA VAL A 29 -6.39 -9.54 10.89
C VAL A 29 -5.41 -9.52 12.05
N GLY A 30 -4.76 -8.38 12.27
CA GLY A 30 -3.79 -8.25 13.34
C GLY A 30 -3.20 -6.86 13.46
N LEU A 31 -2.03 -6.78 14.08
CA LEU A 31 -1.34 -5.54 14.39
C LEU A 31 0.14 -5.67 14.02
N ALA A 32 0.72 -4.58 13.52
CA ALA A 32 2.15 -4.44 13.35
C ALA A 32 2.65 -3.15 13.99
N VAL A 33 3.84 -3.22 14.58
CA VAL A 33 4.63 -2.06 14.95
C VAL A 33 5.49 -1.68 13.75
N THR A 34 5.64 -0.38 13.50
CA THR A 34 6.50 0.18 12.46
C THR A 34 7.57 1.05 13.10
N ALA A 35 8.74 1.11 12.48
CA ALA A 35 9.76 2.13 12.74
C ALA A 35 10.21 2.69 11.39
N ASN A 36 10.09 4.00 11.21
CA ASN A 36 10.44 4.69 9.96
C ASN A 36 11.39 5.83 10.25
N GLN A 37 12.51 5.88 9.53
CA GLN A 37 13.44 6.98 9.65
C GLN A 37 12.83 8.26 9.05
N SER A 38 12.88 9.36 9.79
CA SER A 38 12.47 10.66 9.28
C SER A 38 13.48 11.17 8.23
N PRO A 39 13.00 11.77 7.12
CA PRO A 39 13.86 12.45 6.15
C PRO A 39 14.28 13.85 6.62
N PHE A 40 13.61 14.40 7.63
CA PHE A 40 13.75 15.80 8.03
C PHE A 40 15.00 16.05 8.88
N VAL A 41 15.51 17.28 8.81
CA VAL A 41 16.63 17.75 9.65
C VAL A 41 16.33 17.51 11.13
N ASP A 42 17.26 16.87 11.85
CA ASP A 42 17.10 16.51 13.27
C ASP A 42 15.81 15.71 13.56
N GLY A 43 15.30 14.98 12.57
CA GLY A 43 14.09 14.18 12.69
C GLY A 43 14.37 12.81 13.31
N ASP A 44 13.60 12.47 14.33
CA ASP A 44 13.65 11.18 15.01
C ASP A 44 13.04 10.04 14.17
N THR A 45 13.32 8.80 14.57
CA THR A 45 12.66 7.63 14.01
C THR A 45 11.24 7.53 14.54
N VAL A 46 10.25 7.55 13.66
CA VAL A 46 8.83 7.48 14.02
C VAL A 46 8.42 6.04 14.28
N ILE A 47 7.99 5.76 15.50
CA ILE A 47 7.45 4.46 15.91
C ILE A 47 5.93 4.55 15.97
N SER A 48 5.24 3.64 15.29
CA SER A 48 3.77 3.61 15.26
C SER A 48 3.22 2.18 15.26
N ALA A 49 1.91 2.05 15.45
CA ALA A 49 1.22 0.78 15.31
C ALA A 49 0.11 0.90 14.26
N ARG A 50 -0.03 -0.11 13.40
CA ARG A 50 -1.05 -0.14 12.34
C ARG A 50 -1.74 -1.49 12.26
N PRO A 51 -3.06 -1.51 11.97
CA PRO A 51 -3.74 -2.77 11.69
C PRO A 51 -3.15 -3.41 10.44
N VAL A 52 -3.03 -4.74 10.47
CA VAL A 52 -2.64 -5.53 9.30
C VAL A 52 -3.78 -6.45 8.93
N LYS A 53 -4.12 -6.46 7.64
CA LYS A 53 -5.06 -7.42 7.05
C LYS A 53 -4.31 -8.19 5.98
N LEU A 54 -4.26 -9.52 6.10
CA LEU A 54 -3.74 -10.37 5.03
C LEU A 54 -4.89 -10.76 4.10
N ASN A 55 -4.67 -10.52 2.82
CA ASN A 55 -5.54 -11.05 1.77
C ASN A 55 -4.93 -12.34 1.22
N ASN A 56 -5.66 -13.44 1.28
CA ASN A 56 -5.23 -14.73 0.72
C ASN A 56 -5.52 -14.86 -0.77
N SER A 57 -6.05 -13.81 -1.40
CA SER A 57 -6.28 -13.77 -2.84
C SER A 57 -4.99 -13.81 -3.66
N GLY A 58 -3.83 -13.49 -3.06
CA GLY A 58 -2.54 -13.39 -3.74
C GLY A 58 -2.40 -12.15 -4.64
N PHE A 59 -3.23 -11.12 -4.45
CA PHE A 59 -3.09 -9.82 -5.14
C PHE A 59 -2.27 -8.79 -4.35
N ASP A 60 -1.89 -9.11 -3.10
CA ASP A 60 -1.03 -8.28 -2.24
C ASP A 60 -1.44 -6.78 -2.16
N ILE A 61 -2.74 -6.51 -2.23
CA ILE A 61 -3.28 -5.14 -2.16
C ILE A 61 -3.15 -4.62 -0.72
N PRO A 62 -2.36 -3.54 -0.46
CA PRO A 62 -2.18 -3.02 0.89
C PRO A 62 -3.40 -2.22 1.37
N GLY A 63 -3.53 -2.06 2.69
CA GLY A 63 -4.51 -1.18 3.30
C GLY A 63 -5.97 -1.66 3.24
N ILE A 64 -6.89 -0.76 3.58
CA ILE A 64 -8.33 -1.04 3.61
C ILE A 64 -8.90 -0.81 2.21
N THR A 65 -9.34 -1.89 1.58
CA THR A 65 -9.89 -1.86 0.22
C THR A 65 -11.18 -2.66 0.09
N TRP A 66 -12.01 -2.27 -0.87
CA TRP A 66 -13.19 -2.97 -1.34
C TRP A 66 -13.06 -3.23 -2.84
N SER A 67 -13.14 -4.50 -3.22
CA SER A 67 -13.02 -4.94 -4.62
C SER A 67 -14.37 -4.82 -5.31
N PHE A 68 -14.44 -4.08 -6.41
CA PHE A 68 -15.66 -3.93 -7.21
C PHE A 68 -15.66 -4.80 -8.47
N SER A 69 -14.50 -5.33 -8.86
CA SER A 69 -14.39 -6.29 -9.95
C SER A 69 -13.22 -7.23 -9.67
N LYS A 70 -13.47 -8.54 -9.71
CA LYS A 70 -12.48 -9.56 -9.38
C LYS A 70 -12.55 -10.72 -10.37
N ALA A 71 -11.40 -11.09 -10.89
CA ALA A 71 -11.18 -12.23 -11.77
C ALA A 71 -9.93 -13.00 -11.32
N PRO A 72 -9.65 -14.21 -11.86
CA PRO A 72 -8.51 -15.01 -11.40
C PRO A 72 -7.15 -14.30 -11.48
N GLN A 73 -6.95 -13.47 -12.51
CA GLN A 73 -5.68 -12.79 -12.81
C GLN A 73 -5.69 -11.28 -12.55
N ARG A 74 -6.85 -10.68 -12.21
CA ARG A 74 -6.95 -9.23 -11.97
C ARG A 74 -7.98 -8.90 -10.89
N GLU A 75 -7.73 -7.84 -10.14
CA GLU A 75 -8.63 -7.30 -9.12
C GLU A 75 -8.63 -5.77 -9.20
N PHE A 76 -9.80 -5.16 -9.32
CA PHE A 76 -9.98 -3.71 -9.25
C PHE A 76 -10.70 -3.34 -7.95
N TYR A 77 -10.24 -2.26 -7.34
CA TYR A 77 -10.65 -1.90 -5.99
C TYR A 77 -10.72 -0.39 -5.80
N VAL A 78 -11.52 0.00 -4.82
CA VAL A 78 -11.44 1.30 -4.16
C VAL A 78 -10.91 1.09 -2.75
N GLY A 79 -10.26 2.10 -2.18
CA GLY A 79 -9.78 2.04 -0.81
C GLY A 79 -9.71 3.41 -0.16
N ALA A 80 -9.47 3.40 1.14
CA ALA A 80 -9.23 4.60 1.90
C ALA A 80 -8.16 4.34 2.96
N GLY A 81 -7.39 5.36 3.29
CA GLY A 81 -6.38 5.28 4.34
C GLY A 81 -5.85 6.65 4.73
N LEU A 82 -5.21 6.71 5.89
CA LEU A 82 -4.37 7.84 6.24
C LEU A 82 -3.18 7.89 5.28
N ASP A 83 -2.66 9.08 5.05
CA ASP A 83 -1.38 9.20 4.36
C ASP A 83 -0.23 8.57 5.19
N GLU A 84 0.85 8.19 4.50
CA GLU A 84 2.03 7.53 5.10
C GLU A 84 3.17 8.52 5.42
N TRP A 85 2.99 9.81 5.09
CA TRP A 85 3.93 10.89 5.35
C TRP A 85 3.82 11.37 6.79
N ASP A 86 4.96 11.81 7.30
CA ASP A 86 5.07 12.27 8.66
C ASP A 86 4.69 13.75 8.80
N HIS A 87 3.47 13.99 9.25
CA HIS A 87 2.95 15.32 9.58
C HIS A 87 3.64 16.01 10.78
N GLU A 88 4.37 15.27 11.62
CA GLU A 88 5.10 15.80 12.78
C GLU A 88 6.56 16.13 12.45
N ARG A 89 7.00 15.81 11.23
CA ARG A 89 8.37 16.03 10.73
C ARG A 89 9.46 15.44 11.64
N GLY A 90 9.21 14.23 12.14
CA GLY A 90 10.09 13.46 13.01
C GLY A 90 10.28 14.11 14.38
N ASP A 91 9.27 14.83 14.88
CA ASP A 91 9.37 15.61 16.12
C ASP A 91 10.60 16.55 16.17
N SER A 92 11.07 16.98 14.99
CA SER A 92 12.27 17.80 14.84
C SER A 92 12.14 19.10 15.63
N GLN A 93 13.03 19.28 16.60
CA GLN A 93 13.10 20.51 17.39
C GLN A 93 13.46 21.71 16.51
N THR A 94 14.28 21.50 15.48
CA THR A 94 14.72 22.52 14.50
C THR A 94 13.56 23.03 13.64
N LEU A 95 12.53 22.20 13.42
CA LEU A 95 11.34 22.51 12.63
C LEU A 95 10.08 22.77 13.48
N SER A 96 10.20 22.76 14.81
CA SER A 96 9.08 22.93 15.75
C SER A 96 8.37 24.29 15.65
N ASP A 97 9.03 25.29 15.06
CA ASP A 97 8.51 26.64 14.83
C ASP A 97 7.68 26.77 13.55
N MET A 98 7.66 25.74 12.70
CA MET A 98 6.91 25.74 11.45
C MET A 98 5.42 25.52 11.68
N ARG A 99 4.62 25.82 10.65
CA ARG A 99 3.20 25.49 10.63
C ARG A 99 3.02 23.98 10.84
N LYS A 100 2.02 23.62 11.65
CA LYS A 100 1.59 22.25 11.86
C LYS A 100 0.94 21.68 10.60
N LEU A 101 1.19 20.41 10.32
CA LEU A 101 0.58 19.68 9.22
C LEU A 101 -0.58 18.83 9.77
N ASP A 102 -1.68 18.85 9.05
CA ASP A 102 -2.85 18.03 9.32
C ASP A 102 -2.66 16.64 8.71
N ARG A 103 -3.27 15.64 9.34
CA ARG A 103 -3.30 14.29 8.77
C ARG A 103 -4.20 14.26 7.54
N ALA A 104 -3.71 13.72 6.42
CA ALA A 104 -4.53 13.56 5.24
C ALA A 104 -5.25 12.21 5.22
N VAL A 105 -6.47 12.22 4.69
CA VAL A 105 -7.22 11.00 4.36
C VAL A 105 -7.25 10.88 2.86
N ASN A 106 -6.70 9.79 2.36
CA ASN A 106 -6.64 9.50 0.93
C ASN A 106 -7.72 8.50 0.54
N VAL A 107 -8.47 8.82 -0.52
CA VAL A 107 -9.29 7.84 -1.25
C VAL A 107 -8.49 7.37 -2.45
N ARG A 108 -8.45 6.06 -2.68
CA ARG A 108 -7.67 5.44 -3.75
C ARG A 108 -8.52 4.57 -4.66
N VAL A 109 -8.18 4.56 -5.94
CA VAL A 109 -8.73 3.64 -6.95
C VAL A 109 -7.55 2.93 -7.59
N GLY A 110 -7.64 1.61 -7.73
CA GLY A 110 -6.51 0.83 -8.21
C GLY A 110 -6.87 -0.50 -8.85
N GLY A 111 -5.84 -1.10 -9.43
CA GLY A 111 -5.85 -2.42 -10.04
C GLY A 111 -4.67 -3.26 -9.54
N ALA A 112 -4.86 -4.57 -9.52
CA ALA A 112 -3.84 -5.56 -9.22
C ALA A 112 -3.89 -6.67 -10.28
N TRP A 113 -2.71 -7.14 -10.72
CA TRP A 113 -2.57 -8.19 -11.72
C TRP A 113 -1.61 -9.25 -11.22
N LYS A 114 -2.02 -10.52 -11.35
CA LYS A 114 -1.12 -11.65 -11.16
C LYS A 114 -0.37 -11.91 -12.46
N LEU A 115 0.93 -12.06 -12.33
CA LEU A 115 1.88 -12.37 -13.40
C LEU A 115 2.54 -13.71 -13.06
N PRO A 116 3.14 -14.42 -14.03
CA PRO A 116 3.85 -15.67 -13.75
C PRO A 116 4.93 -15.53 -12.67
N SER A 117 5.61 -14.37 -12.63
CA SER A 117 6.72 -14.09 -11.73
C SER A 117 6.33 -13.33 -10.46
N GLY A 118 5.08 -12.91 -10.28
CA GLY A 118 4.68 -12.08 -9.15
C GLY A 118 3.38 -11.31 -9.33
N VAL A 119 3.27 -10.16 -8.68
CA VAL A 119 2.06 -9.34 -8.66
C VAL A 119 2.43 -7.88 -8.93
N ALA A 120 1.68 -7.25 -9.84
CA ALA A 120 1.76 -5.82 -10.08
C ALA A 120 0.53 -5.11 -9.49
N ASN A 121 0.73 -4.01 -8.79
CA ASN A 121 -0.33 -3.16 -8.25
C ASN A 121 -0.15 -1.74 -8.78
N VAL A 122 -1.25 -1.11 -9.19
CA VAL A 122 -1.28 0.31 -9.55
C VAL A 122 -2.45 0.95 -8.82
N ASP A 123 -2.23 2.11 -8.20
CA ASP A 123 -3.30 2.92 -7.67
C ASP A 123 -3.01 4.42 -7.75
N VAL A 124 -4.09 5.19 -7.86
CA VAL A 124 -4.07 6.65 -7.73
C VAL A 124 -4.85 6.99 -6.48
N ALA A 125 -4.29 7.87 -5.66
CA ALA A 125 -4.94 8.34 -4.44
C ALA A 125 -4.98 9.87 -4.41
N GLN A 126 -6.05 10.39 -3.83
CA GLN A 126 -6.32 11.82 -3.70
C GLN A 126 -6.67 12.11 -2.24
N ASP A 127 -6.09 13.19 -1.69
CA ASP A 127 -6.52 13.71 -0.40
C ASP A 127 -7.93 14.30 -0.49
N VAL A 128 -8.81 13.77 0.34
CA VAL A 128 -10.22 14.18 0.48
C VAL A 128 -10.49 14.90 1.80
N ALA A 129 -9.52 14.94 2.72
CA ALA A 129 -9.61 15.65 3.99
C ALA A 129 -9.17 17.13 3.89
N ASN A 130 -8.78 17.58 2.69
CA ASN A 130 -8.33 18.96 2.41
C ASN A 130 -7.05 19.39 3.15
N ALA A 131 -6.24 18.44 3.64
CA ALA A 131 -4.95 18.72 4.28
C ALA A 131 -3.95 19.31 3.28
N HIS A 132 -3.69 18.60 2.17
CA HIS A 132 -2.74 19.03 1.12
C HIS A 132 -3.38 19.13 -0.28
N LYS A 133 -4.58 18.56 -0.49
CA LYS A 133 -5.32 18.59 -1.77
C LYS A 133 -4.54 18.00 -2.96
N GLY A 134 -3.53 17.21 -2.65
CA GLY A 134 -2.58 16.63 -3.61
C GLY A 134 -2.99 15.23 -4.05
N THR A 135 -2.44 14.83 -5.17
CA THR A 135 -2.61 13.51 -5.79
C THR A 135 -1.30 12.73 -5.71
N GLN A 136 -1.41 11.41 -5.62
CA GLN A 136 -0.30 10.49 -5.72
C GLN A 136 -0.67 9.29 -6.60
N ALA A 137 0.32 8.71 -7.27
CA ALA A 137 0.15 7.48 -8.04
C ALA A 137 1.25 6.50 -7.66
N LYS A 138 0.88 5.25 -7.37
CA LYS A 138 1.79 4.18 -6.96
C LYS A 138 1.76 3.07 -8.00
N LEU A 139 2.94 2.60 -8.38
CA LEU A 139 3.16 1.36 -9.12
C LEU A 139 4.08 0.48 -8.29
N ARG A 140 3.64 -0.73 -7.96
CA ARG A 140 4.42 -1.71 -7.22
C ARG A 140 4.49 -3.02 -7.98
N TYR A 141 5.66 -3.64 -7.97
CA TYR A 141 5.83 -5.04 -8.37
C TYR A 141 6.42 -5.82 -7.21
N THR A 142 5.74 -6.91 -6.82
CA THR A 142 6.20 -7.84 -5.79
C THR A 142 6.52 -9.17 -6.46
N HIS A 143 7.77 -9.62 -6.36
CA HIS A 143 8.18 -10.90 -6.89
C HIS A 143 7.66 -12.04 -6.00
N ASN A 144 6.88 -12.95 -6.60
CA ASN A 144 6.24 -14.05 -5.90
C ASN A 144 5.80 -15.13 -6.92
N PRO A 145 6.75 -15.85 -7.54
CA PRO A 145 6.48 -16.72 -8.67
C PRO A 145 5.61 -17.93 -8.28
N ALA A 146 4.61 -18.24 -9.09
CA ALA A 146 3.82 -19.46 -8.91
C ALA A 146 4.68 -20.72 -9.21
N PRO A 147 4.40 -21.88 -8.57
CA PRO A 147 3.35 -22.15 -7.58
C PRO A 147 3.77 -21.82 -6.14
N HIS A 148 4.98 -21.31 -5.92
CA HIS A 148 5.57 -21.17 -4.59
C HIS A 148 5.34 -19.78 -4.02
N GLN A 149 4.57 -19.68 -2.94
CA GLN A 149 4.52 -18.46 -2.15
C GLN A 149 5.74 -18.41 -1.24
N ALA A 150 6.80 -17.74 -1.70
CA ALA A 150 7.99 -17.53 -0.89
C ALA A 150 7.59 -16.77 0.38
N SER A 151 8.09 -17.20 1.55
CA SER A 151 7.85 -16.48 2.80
C SER A 151 8.49 -15.10 2.78
N VAL A 152 9.58 -14.91 2.04
CA VAL A 152 10.24 -13.62 1.84
C VAL A 152 10.06 -13.21 0.38
N ARG A 153 9.50 -12.03 0.15
CA ARG A 153 9.14 -11.54 -1.18
C ARG A 153 9.73 -10.15 -1.42
N PRO A 154 10.69 -10.02 -2.35
CA PRO A 154 11.22 -8.72 -2.72
C PRO A 154 10.20 -7.93 -3.53
N TYR A 155 10.25 -6.61 -3.41
CA TYR A 155 9.44 -5.71 -4.21
C TYR A 155 10.19 -4.44 -4.58
N VAL A 156 9.69 -3.80 -5.63
CA VAL A 156 10.03 -2.44 -6.03
C VAL A 156 8.74 -1.64 -6.18
N GLU A 157 8.78 -0.37 -5.83
CA GLU A 157 7.66 0.55 -5.85
C GLU A 157 8.13 1.92 -6.33
N ALA A 158 7.39 2.52 -7.26
CA ALA A 158 7.55 3.90 -7.68
C ALA A 158 6.29 4.66 -7.26
N GLN A 159 6.48 5.79 -6.61
CA GLN A 159 5.40 6.67 -6.15
C GLN A 159 5.61 8.06 -6.74
N TRP A 160 4.74 8.46 -7.65
CA TRP A 160 4.68 9.85 -8.09
C TRP A 160 3.84 10.67 -7.12
N LEU A 161 4.31 11.88 -6.83
CA LEU A 161 3.75 12.81 -5.86
C LEU A 161 3.54 14.15 -6.56
N SER A 162 2.30 14.66 -6.54
CA SER A 162 1.99 15.99 -7.06
C SER A 162 2.73 17.10 -6.30
N SER A 163 2.97 18.24 -6.95
CA SER A 163 3.58 19.42 -6.31
C SER A 163 2.81 19.88 -5.08
N LYS A 164 1.47 19.85 -5.10
CA LYS A 164 0.66 20.20 -3.92
C LYS A 164 0.94 19.32 -2.70
N LEU A 165 1.25 18.04 -2.94
CA LEU A 165 1.58 17.11 -1.86
C LEU A 165 3.00 17.39 -1.36
N THR A 166 3.99 17.41 -2.24
CA THR A 166 5.39 17.63 -1.84
C THR A 166 5.57 18.99 -1.16
N ASP A 167 5.01 20.06 -1.72
CA ASP A 167 5.10 21.42 -1.19
C ASP A 167 4.47 21.54 0.20
N TYR A 168 3.43 20.75 0.48
CA TYR A 168 2.81 20.73 1.81
C TYR A 168 3.74 20.18 2.91
N TYR A 169 4.52 19.14 2.60
CA TYR A 169 5.40 18.50 3.60
C TYR A 169 6.79 19.13 3.64
N VAL A 170 7.33 19.53 2.49
CA VAL A 170 8.74 19.96 2.34
C VAL A 170 8.90 21.39 1.81
N GLY A 171 7.82 22.12 1.57
CA GLY A 171 7.86 23.54 1.24
C GLY A 171 8.19 24.40 2.47
N VAL A 172 8.67 25.62 2.21
CA VAL A 172 8.92 26.65 3.22
C VAL A 172 8.20 27.91 2.81
N ASP A 173 7.13 28.24 3.53
CA ASP A 173 6.34 29.44 3.28
C ASP A 173 7.11 30.69 3.70
N ALA A 174 6.74 31.85 3.14
CA ALA A 174 7.40 33.13 3.43
C ALA A 174 7.45 33.48 4.94
N ALA A 175 6.44 33.06 5.71
CA ALA A 175 6.39 33.24 7.16
C ALA A 175 7.32 32.31 7.95
N GLU A 176 7.84 31.26 7.32
CA GLU A 176 8.70 30.24 7.95
C GLU A 176 10.19 30.46 7.60
N VAL A 177 10.49 31.42 6.74
CA VAL A 177 11.85 31.75 6.30
C VAL A 177 12.68 32.27 7.47
N LYS A 178 13.87 31.69 7.65
CA LYS A 178 14.88 32.16 8.59
C LYS A 178 16.28 31.88 8.08
N ALA A 179 17.30 32.40 8.76
CA ALA A 179 18.69 32.05 8.47
C ALA A 179 18.86 30.52 8.51
N GLY A 180 19.38 29.92 7.43
CA GLY A 180 19.54 28.47 7.30
C GLY A 180 18.30 27.71 6.78
N ARG A 181 17.14 28.37 6.62
CA ARG A 181 15.91 27.80 6.04
C ARG A 181 15.29 28.81 5.06
N PRO A 182 15.81 28.92 3.82
CA PRO A 182 15.27 29.83 2.81
C PRO A 182 13.88 29.37 2.35
N ALA A 183 13.13 30.27 1.71
CA ALA A 183 11.89 29.92 1.05
C ALA A 183 12.15 28.82 0.01
N TYR A 184 11.24 27.85 -0.06
CA TYR A 184 11.37 26.72 -0.96
C TYR A 184 9.98 26.29 -1.41
N GLN A 185 9.78 26.16 -2.72
CA GLN A 185 8.54 25.68 -3.29
C GLN A 185 8.81 24.34 -3.99
N ALA A 186 8.22 23.27 -3.47
CA ALA A 186 8.51 21.94 -3.98
C ALA A 186 7.73 21.66 -5.28
N GLY A 187 8.45 21.15 -6.29
CA GLY A 187 7.85 20.59 -7.49
C GLY A 187 7.24 19.21 -7.25
N SER A 188 6.67 18.60 -8.28
CA SER A 188 6.31 17.17 -8.21
C SER A 188 7.56 16.31 -8.11
N ALA A 189 7.43 15.14 -7.49
CA ALA A 189 8.55 14.24 -7.26
C ALA A 189 8.17 12.78 -7.51
N VAL A 190 9.18 11.94 -7.71
CA VAL A 190 9.05 10.49 -7.67
C VAL A 190 9.87 9.97 -6.49
N ALA A 191 9.27 9.11 -5.68
CA ALA A 191 9.94 8.31 -4.68
C ALA A 191 10.10 6.88 -5.19
N LEU A 192 11.31 6.33 -5.10
CA LEU A 192 11.61 4.95 -5.48
C LEU A 192 11.88 4.14 -4.21
N LYS A 193 11.09 3.10 -4.00
CA LYS A 193 11.17 2.23 -2.84
C LYS A 193 11.51 0.82 -3.27
N THR A 194 12.42 0.20 -2.54
CA THR A 194 12.76 -1.22 -2.69
C THR A 194 12.72 -1.87 -1.33
N GLY A 195 12.31 -3.13 -1.25
CA GLY A 195 12.20 -3.78 0.05
C GLY A 195 11.90 -5.26 -0.01
N LEU A 196 11.85 -5.86 1.17
CA LEU A 196 11.49 -7.24 1.41
C LEU A 196 10.25 -7.30 2.31
N THR A 197 9.32 -8.19 1.99
CA THR A 197 8.21 -8.53 2.89
C THR A 197 8.32 -9.97 3.35
N LEU A 198 8.04 -10.21 4.63
CA LEU A 198 8.00 -11.52 5.27
C LEU A 198 6.55 -11.88 5.58
N ARG A 199 6.15 -13.09 5.22
CA ARG A 199 4.91 -13.74 5.65
C ARG A 199 5.22 -15.19 6.00
N LYS A 200 5.12 -15.54 7.28
CA LYS A 200 5.42 -16.90 7.78
C LYS A 200 4.31 -17.40 8.69
N ALA A 201 3.63 -18.48 8.30
CA ALA A 201 2.69 -19.16 9.19
C ALA A 201 3.46 -19.78 10.36
N LEU A 202 3.09 -19.41 11.59
CA LEU A 202 3.63 -20.01 12.81
C LEU A 202 2.73 -21.16 13.28
N THR A 203 1.41 -21.00 13.12
CA THR A 203 0.39 -22.02 13.37
C THR A 203 -0.69 -21.91 12.29
N PRO A 204 -1.70 -22.82 12.24
CA PRO A 204 -2.83 -22.67 11.32
C PRO A 204 -3.62 -21.36 11.47
N LYS A 205 -3.51 -20.70 12.64
CA LYS A 205 -4.22 -19.45 12.93
C LYS A 205 -3.31 -18.22 13.04
N LEU A 206 -2.03 -18.39 13.37
CA LEU A 206 -1.10 -17.28 13.56
C LEU A 206 -0.12 -17.17 12.41
N THR A 207 -0.03 -15.97 11.82
CA THR A 207 0.95 -15.64 10.78
C THR A 207 1.80 -14.46 11.24
N LEU A 208 3.11 -14.65 11.24
CA LEU A 208 4.08 -13.57 11.40
C LEU A 208 4.16 -12.78 10.09
N VAL A 209 4.13 -11.46 10.22
CA VAL A 209 4.31 -10.51 9.11
C VAL A 209 5.46 -9.57 9.43
N GLY A 210 6.18 -9.13 8.42
CA GLY A 210 7.19 -8.10 8.60
C GLY A 210 7.74 -7.58 7.29
N GLY A 211 8.62 -6.60 7.38
CA GLY A 211 9.32 -6.09 6.21
C GLY A 211 10.35 -5.05 6.55
N VAL A 212 11.19 -4.79 5.56
CA VAL A 212 12.24 -3.77 5.58
C VAL A 212 12.28 -3.16 4.19
N ASP A 213 12.41 -1.85 4.12
CA ASP A 213 12.53 -1.12 2.88
C ASP A 213 13.46 0.09 2.97
N ALA A 214 13.85 0.57 1.80
CA ALA A 214 14.56 1.82 1.61
C ALA A 214 13.82 2.63 0.53
N THR A 215 13.57 3.90 0.82
CA THR A 215 12.91 4.85 -0.08
C THR A 215 13.87 5.98 -0.42
N HIS A 216 14.17 6.15 -1.70
CA HIS A 216 14.93 7.28 -2.23
C HIS A 216 13.96 8.31 -2.83
N TYR A 217 14.12 9.58 -2.44
CA TYR A 217 13.26 10.68 -2.90
C TYR A 217 13.90 11.44 -4.06
N GLY A 218 13.06 11.95 -4.97
CA GLY A 218 13.50 12.84 -6.06
C GLY A 218 13.87 14.24 -5.58
N SER A 219 14.54 15.01 -6.45
CA SER A 219 15.16 16.30 -6.11
C SER A 219 14.20 17.35 -5.55
N ALA A 220 12.94 17.39 -6.00
CA ALA A 220 11.94 18.30 -5.45
C ALA A 220 11.63 18.06 -3.95
N ILE A 221 12.02 16.91 -3.40
CA ILE A 221 11.98 16.63 -1.96
C ILE A 221 13.37 16.82 -1.34
N THR A 222 14.42 16.27 -1.96
CA THR A 222 15.76 16.25 -1.35
C THR A 222 16.47 17.59 -1.35
N ASP A 223 16.09 18.50 -2.25
CA ASP A 223 16.66 19.85 -2.32
C ASP A 223 15.96 20.81 -1.34
N SER A 224 14.92 20.36 -0.64
CA SER A 224 14.27 21.14 0.41
C SER A 224 15.25 21.38 1.57
N PRO A 225 15.31 22.60 2.12
CA PRO A 225 16.12 22.89 3.30
C PRO A 225 15.60 22.19 4.57
N LEU A 226 14.44 21.54 4.51
CA LEU A 226 13.89 20.75 5.62
C LEU A 226 14.42 19.33 5.65
N VAL A 227 15.00 18.84 4.55
CA VAL A 227 15.35 17.42 4.35
C VAL A 227 16.85 17.23 4.49
N GLU A 228 17.26 16.31 5.34
CA GLU A 228 18.68 15.94 5.54
C GLU A 228 19.04 14.61 4.86
N ARG A 229 18.04 13.76 4.56
CA ARG A 229 18.25 12.41 4.00
C ARG A 229 17.54 12.26 2.66
N SER A 230 18.33 11.99 1.62
CA SER A 230 17.79 11.62 0.30
C SER A 230 17.19 10.21 0.28
N THR A 231 17.67 9.33 1.16
CA THR A 231 17.19 7.95 1.30
C THR A 231 16.91 7.66 2.76
N VAL A 232 15.74 7.10 3.04
CA VAL A 232 15.30 6.68 4.38
C VAL A 232 14.97 5.20 4.40
N TRP A 233 15.09 4.56 5.56
CA TRP A 233 14.66 3.18 5.77
C TRP A 233 13.34 3.11 6.55
N GLY A 234 12.60 2.03 6.31
CA GLY A 234 11.42 1.67 7.07
C GLY A 234 11.43 0.19 7.43
N THR A 235 10.81 -0.14 8.55
CA THR A 235 10.60 -1.53 8.95
C THR A 235 9.27 -1.70 9.67
N TYR A 236 8.72 -2.91 9.60
CA TYR A 236 7.60 -3.30 10.43
C TYR A 236 7.67 -4.76 10.82
N ALA A 237 7.10 -5.09 11.97
CA ALA A 237 6.92 -6.46 12.44
C ALA A 237 5.58 -6.58 13.15
N GLY A 238 4.91 -7.70 12.95
CA GLY A 238 3.58 -7.90 13.51
C GLY A 238 3.08 -9.32 13.34
N MET A 239 1.85 -9.54 13.76
CA MET A 239 1.20 -10.84 13.66
C MET A 239 -0.26 -10.66 13.26
N THR A 240 -0.78 -11.62 12.51
CA THR A 240 -2.21 -11.74 12.22
C THR A 240 -2.77 -13.04 12.77
N TYR A 241 -4.01 -12.99 13.22
CA TYR A 241 -4.80 -14.14 13.62
C TYR A 241 -5.91 -14.40 12.59
N ARG A 242 -6.09 -15.69 12.26
CA ARG A 242 -7.16 -16.19 11.39
C ARG A 242 -8.38 -16.57 12.22
N TRP A 243 -9.47 -15.83 12.00
CA TRP A 243 -10.82 -16.21 12.45
C TRP A 243 -11.50 -17.13 11.45
#